data_AF-A0A6B3CQ80-F1
#
_entry.id   AF-A0A6B3CQ80-F1
#
_cell.length_a   1.000
_cell.length_b   1.000
_cell.length_c   1.000
_cell.angle_alpha   90.00
_cell.angle_beta   90.00
_cell.angle_gamma   90.00
#
_symmetry.space_group_name_H-M   'P 1'
#
loop_
_entity.id
_entity.type
_entity.pdbx_description
1 polymer ?
#
loop_
_entity_poly.entity_id
_entity_poly.type
_entity_poly.pdbx_seq_one_letter_code
_entity_poly.pdbx_strand_id
1 'polypeptide(L)' 'RALDRLVREFGATVKVNYETRSTRLHAKAWLFRRKTGFDTAYVGSSNLSRAALLDGLEWNVRLSSVATPAVMDKFE' A
#
# COMPACT_ATOMS: atom_id res chain seq x y z
N ARG A 1 2.73 3.01 -19.34
CA ARG A 1 1.34 2.52 -19.45
C ARG A 1 0.65 2.36 -18.09
N ALA A 2 1.15 1.54 -17.16
CA ALA A 2 0.47 1.33 -15.86
C ALA A 2 0.35 2.61 -15.02
N LEU A 3 1.45 3.37 -14.87
CA LEU A 3 1.43 4.65 -14.15
C LEU A 3 0.51 5.68 -14.83
N ASP A 4 0.57 5.77 -16.16
CA ASP A 4 -0.30 6.67 -16.93
C ASP A 4 -1.77 6.38 -16.67
N ARG A 5 -2.13 5.09 -16.56
CA ARG A 5 -3.50 4.65 -16.26
C ARG A 5 -3.93 5.06 -14.86
N LEU A 6 -3.07 4.88 -13.86
CA LEU A 6 -3.32 5.32 -12.49
C LEU A 6 -3.61 6.83 -12.44
N VAL A 7 -2.83 7.63 -13.15
CA VAL A 7 -3.01 9.09 -13.17
C VAL A 7 -4.24 9.50 -13.97
N ARG A 8 -4.40 9.00 -15.20
CA ARG A 8 -5.40 9.50 -16.15
C ARG A 8 -6.80 8.93 -15.92
N GLU A 9 -6.90 7.64 -15.61
CA GLU A 9 -8.20 6.97 -15.44
C GLU A 9 -8.67 6.99 -13.99
N PHE A 10 -7.73 6.95 -13.03
CA PHE A 10 -8.05 6.84 -11.60
C PHE A 10 -7.71 8.10 -10.79
N GLY A 11 -7.16 9.14 -11.41
CA GLY A 11 -6.83 10.40 -10.73
C GLY A 11 -5.77 10.26 -9.64
N ALA A 12 -4.95 9.20 -9.68
CA ALA A 12 -3.96 8.94 -8.65
C ALA A 12 -2.80 9.94 -8.73
N THR A 13 -2.37 10.44 -7.57
CA THR A 13 -1.07 11.14 -7.47
C THR A 13 0.02 10.09 -7.32
N VAL A 14 0.93 10.04 -8.30
CA VAL A 14 2.02 9.06 -8.34
C VAL A 14 3.35 9.77 -8.10
N LYS A 15 4.16 9.21 -7.20
CA LYS A 15 5.56 9.61 -6.99
C LYS A 15 6.45 8.41 -7.29
N VAL A 16 7.58 8.65 -7.97
CA VAL A 16 8.54 7.62 -8.36
C VAL A 16 9.88 7.93 -7.70
N ASN A 17 10.44 6.96 -6.98
CA ASN A 17 11.80 7.05 -6.47
C ASN A 17 12.77 6.46 -7.51
N TYR A 18 13.75 7.26 -7.94
CA TYR A 18 14.78 6.87 -8.92
C TYR A 18 16.14 6.54 -8.26
N GLU A 19 16.22 6.56 -6.92
CA GLU A 19 17.45 6.22 -6.21
C GLU A 19 17.82 4.75 -6.48
N THR A 20 19.04 4.53 -6.94
CA THR A 20 19.56 3.21 -7.34
C THR A 20 20.73 2.75 -6.49
N ARG A 21 21.31 3.63 -5.67
CA ARG A 21 22.48 3.37 -4.82
C ARG A 21 22.11 2.94 -3.40
N SER A 22 20.87 3.13 -2.96
CA SER A 22 20.37 2.68 -1.66
C SER A 22 19.54 1.38 -1.78
N THR A 23 19.13 0.83 -0.64
CA THR A 23 18.15 -0.26 -0.58
C THR A 23 16.90 0.15 -1.36
N ARG A 24 16.51 -0.68 -2.33
CA ARG A 24 15.31 -0.45 -3.15
C ARG A 24 14.06 -0.51 -2.28
N LEU A 25 13.11 0.37 -2.58
CA LEU A 25 11.78 0.31 -1.98
C LEU A 25 11.11 -1.00 -2.42
N HIS A 26 10.98 -1.95 -1.48
CA HIS A 26 10.26 -3.21 -1.70
C HIS A 26 9.04 -3.36 -0.79
N ALA A 27 8.66 -2.31 -0.07
CA ALA A 27 7.44 -2.30 0.73
C ALA A 27 6.20 -2.48 -0.16
N LYS A 28 5.28 -3.34 0.25
CA LYS A 28 3.91 -3.39 -0.27
C LYS A 28 2.99 -3.10 0.89
N ALA A 29 2.48 -1.88 0.87
CA ALA A 29 1.76 -1.32 2.00
C ALA A 29 0.62 -0.46 1.46
N TRP A 30 -0.59 -0.67 1.99
CA TRP A 30 -1.81 -0.03 1.52
C TRP A 30 -2.52 0.62 2.70
N LEU A 31 -2.70 1.93 2.66
CA LEU A 31 -3.37 2.70 3.71
C LEU A 31 -4.71 3.24 3.21
N PHE A 32 -5.79 2.90 3.92
CA PHE A 32 -7.15 3.36 3.67
C PHE A 32 -7.59 4.28 4.80
N ARG A 33 -7.66 5.58 4.51
CA ARG A 33 -8.17 6.60 5.44
C ARG A 33 -9.69 6.76 5.29
N ARG A 34 -10.40 6.86 6.41
CA ARG A 34 -11.85 6.96 6.50
C ARG A 34 -12.24 8.06 7.46
N LYS A 35 -13.24 8.86 7.07
CA LYS A 35 -13.78 9.95 7.91
C LYS A 35 -14.44 9.45 9.21
N THR A 36 -14.68 8.15 9.34
CA THR A 36 -15.26 7.53 10.53
C THR A 36 -14.24 7.30 11.66
N GLY A 37 -12.94 7.51 11.40
CA GLY A 37 -11.86 7.21 12.37
C GLY A 37 -11.42 5.74 12.38
N PHE A 38 -12.03 4.89 11.54
CA PHE A 38 -11.69 3.46 11.39
C PHE A 38 -10.75 3.23 10.20
N ASP A 39 -9.59 3.89 10.23
CA ASP A 39 -8.55 3.71 9.22
C ASP A 39 -8.03 2.27 9.26
N THR A 40 -7.58 1.78 8.11
CA THR A 40 -7.08 0.42 7.95
C THR A 40 -5.87 0.42 7.07
N ALA A 41 -4.84 -0.30 7.48
CA ALA A 41 -3.68 -0.55 6.65
C ALA A 41 -3.48 -2.04 6.41
N TYR A 42 -2.83 -2.36 5.29
CA TYR A 42 -2.32 -3.70 5.00
C TYR A 42 -0.84 -3.60 4.72
N VAL A 43 -0.06 -4.51 5.32
CA VAL A 43 1.37 -4.68 5.05
C VAL A 43 1.61 -6.16 4.74
N GLY A 44 2.35 -6.44 3.68
CA GLY A 44 2.59 -7.82 3.28
C GLY A 44 3.43 -7.99 2.04
N SER A 45 3.30 -9.16 1.43
CA SER A 45 4.00 -9.52 0.19
C SER A 45 3.25 -9.13 -1.09
N SER A 46 1.94 -8.84 -1.02
CA SER A 46 1.11 -8.60 -2.19
C SER A 46 1.47 -7.31 -2.96
N ASN A 47 2.03 -7.47 -4.16
CA ASN A 47 2.15 -6.37 -5.12
C ASN A 47 0.78 -5.97 -5.71
N LEU A 48 0.67 -4.75 -6.27
CA LEU A 48 -0.50 -4.34 -7.05
C LEU A 48 -0.53 -5.04 -8.42
N SER A 49 -0.92 -6.30 -8.42
CA SER A 49 -1.01 -7.14 -9.61
C SER A 49 -2.13 -8.16 -9.44
N ARG A 50 -2.72 -8.59 -10.55
CA ARG A 50 -3.78 -9.61 -10.51
C ARG A 50 -3.30 -10.89 -9.83
N ALA A 51 -2.10 -11.36 -10.15
CA ALA A 51 -1.54 -12.57 -9.57
C ALA A 51 -1.48 -12.50 -8.04
N ALA A 52 -0.86 -11.46 -7.48
CA ALA A 52 -0.74 -11.30 -6.03
C ALA A 52 -2.06 -10.98 -5.30
N LEU A 53 -3.08 -10.49 -6.01
CA LEU A 53 -4.38 -10.15 -5.40
C LEU A 53 -5.39 -11.29 -5.45
N LEU A 54 -5.26 -12.23 -6.39
CA LEU A 54 -6.27 -13.27 -6.63
C LEU A 54 -5.72 -14.70 -6.52
N ASP A 55 -4.57 -14.96 -7.13
CA ASP A 55 -4.12 -16.33 -7.41
C ASP A 55 -2.88 -16.73 -6.58
N GLY A 56 -2.11 -15.75 -6.12
CA GLY A 56 -0.85 -15.94 -5.40
C GLY A 56 -1.06 -16.25 -3.93
N LEU A 57 -0.19 -17.12 -3.38
CA LEU A 57 -0.10 -17.33 -1.95
C LEU A 57 0.69 -16.18 -1.32
N GLU A 58 -0.03 -15.16 -0.87
CA GLU A 58 0.54 -13.97 -0.26
C GLU A 58 0.21 -13.93 1.23
N TRP A 59 1.13 -13.38 2.02
CA TRP A 59 0.85 -13.06 3.41
C TRP A 59 0.59 -11.56 3.54
N ASN A 60 -0.48 -11.19 4.24
CA ASN A 60 -0.80 -9.81 4.56
C ASN A 60 -1.28 -9.71 6.01
N VAL A 61 -0.85 -8.67 6.70
CA VAL A 61 -1.35 -8.32 8.03
C VAL A 61 -2.24 -7.10 7.89
N ARG A 62 -3.43 -7.17 8.48
CA ARG A 62 -4.36 -6.03 8.57
C ARG A 62 -4.14 -5.28 9.88
N LEU A 63 -3.97 -3.98 9.79
CA LEU A 63 -3.88 -3.04 10.89
C LEU A 63 -5.14 -2.17 10.93
N SER A 64 -5.55 -1.74 12.11
CA SER A 64 -6.66 -0.80 12.28
C SER A 64 -6.29 0.29 13.28
N SER A 65 -6.70 1.52 13.01
CA SER A 65 -6.51 2.65 13.94
C SER A 65 -7.09 2.37 15.34
N VAL A 66 -8.18 1.60 15.42
CA VAL A 66 -8.86 1.33 16.70
C VAL A 66 -8.24 0.14 17.44
N ALA A 67 -7.85 -0.91 16.72
CA ALA A 67 -7.33 -2.13 17.34
C ALA A 67 -5.81 -2.08 17.57
N THR A 68 -5.07 -1.38 16.70
CA THR A 68 -3.60 -1.34 16.68
C THR A 68 -3.08 0.08 16.44
N PRO A 69 -3.44 1.08 17.26
CA PRO A 69 -3.07 2.49 17.05
C PRO A 69 -1.54 2.69 16.99
N ALA A 70 -0.80 2.14 17.95
CA ALA A 70 0.65 2.33 18.02
C ALA A 70 1.43 1.78 16.81
N VAL A 71 0.90 0.78 16.10
CA VAL A 71 1.50 0.27 14.86
C VAL A 71 1.07 1.13 13.68
N MET A 72 -0.16 1.64 13.71
CA MET A 72 -0.69 2.57 12.72
C MET A 72 0.14 3.86 12.67
N ASP A 73 0.55 4.39 13.82
CA ASP A 73 1.36 5.61 13.93
C ASP A 73 2.73 5.47 13.24
N LYS A 74 3.28 4.25 13.13
CA LYS A 74 4.55 4.00 12.43
C LYS A 74 4.41 3.93 10.90
N PHE A 75 3.18 3.88 10.41
CA PHE A 75 2.88 3.83 8.98
C PHE A 75 2.92 5.24 8.36
N GLU A 76 2.66 6.28 9.18
CA GLU A 76 2.68 7.70 8.78
C GLU A 76 4.07 8.32 8.89
#